data_AF-A0A7X1HDB8-F1
#
_entry.id   AF-A0A7X1HDB8-F1
#
_cell.length_a   1.000
_cell.length_b   1.000
_cell.length_c   1.000
_cell.angle_alpha   90.00
_cell.angle_beta   90.00
_cell.angle_gamma   90.00
#
_symmetry.space_group_name_H-M   'P 1'
#
loop_
_entity.id
_entity.type
_entity.pdbx_description
1 polymer ?
#
loop_
_entity_poly.entity_id
_entity_poly.type
_entity_poly.pdbx_seq_one_letter_code
_entity_poly.pdbx_strand_id
1 'polypeptide(L)'
;MAIHSPPAARNAYPLSALFVPFPFVCFTLTLITDILYWRTSHLMWSNFSDWLLFFGLIFGAFSVIAGLIDLARPATRALRPGWLAVVAYVAVLVLAIINSFIHAGDGWTAIVPYGLTASAVTVIAMIACVYLTAEQRSADAWRTP
;
A
#
# COMPACT_ATOMS: atom_id res chain seq x y z
N MET A 1 -35.44 24.61 0.30
CA MET A 1 -34.13 24.64 -0.40
C MET A 1 -33.73 23.21 -0.68
N ALA A 2 -33.97 22.72 -1.90
CA ALA A 2 -33.79 21.31 -2.24
C ALA A 2 -32.32 21.00 -2.51
N ILE A 3 -31.74 20.14 -1.69
CA ILE A 3 -30.45 19.47 -1.93
C ILE A 3 -30.60 18.47 -3.08
N HIS A 4 -30.59 18.97 -4.33
CA HIS A 4 -30.32 18.12 -5.48
C HIS A 4 -28.82 17.80 -5.49
N SER A 5 -28.43 16.77 -4.74
CA SER A 5 -27.14 16.12 -4.99
C SER A 5 -27.18 15.58 -6.44
N PRO A 6 -26.25 15.98 -7.34
CA PRO A 6 -26.21 15.38 -8.66
C PRO A 6 -26.03 13.86 -8.52
N PRO A 7 -26.83 13.03 -9.23
CA PRO A 7 -26.82 11.57 -9.09
C PRO A 7 -25.46 10.93 -9.39
N ALA A 8 -24.57 11.63 -10.10
CA ALA A 8 -23.25 11.13 -10.48
C ALA A 8 -22.24 11.05 -9.33
N ALA A 9 -22.36 11.87 -8.28
CA ALA A 9 -21.35 11.92 -7.21
C ALA A 9 -21.47 10.76 -6.20
N ARG A 10 -22.63 10.11 -6.13
CA ARG A 10 -22.91 9.07 -5.12
C ARG A 10 -22.45 7.66 -5.54
N ASN A 11 -22.11 7.46 -6.81
CA ASN A 11 -21.91 6.13 -7.37
C ASN A 11 -20.51 5.87 -7.97
N ALA A 12 -19.60 6.85 -7.85
CA ALA A 12 -18.25 6.74 -8.39
C ALA A 12 -17.29 6.20 -7.32
N TYR A 13 -17.18 4.87 -7.25
CA TYR A 13 -16.14 4.23 -6.43
C TYR A 13 -14.82 4.22 -7.21
N PRO A 14 -13.71 4.72 -6.62
CA PRO A 14 -12.43 4.69 -7.28
C PRO A 14 -11.98 3.23 -7.45
N LEU A 15 -11.57 2.87 -8.66
CA LEU A 15 -11.09 1.52 -8.96
C LEU A 15 -9.83 1.19 -8.14
N SER A 16 -9.02 2.19 -7.86
CA SER A 16 -7.83 2.06 -7.00
C SER A 16 -8.17 1.54 -5.60
N ALA A 17 -9.33 1.88 -5.02
CA ALA A 17 -9.74 1.39 -3.71
C ALA A 17 -9.98 -0.12 -3.66
N LEU A 18 -10.20 -0.78 -4.81
CA LEU A 18 -10.33 -2.24 -4.86
C LEU A 18 -8.97 -2.94 -4.69
N PHE A 19 -7.88 -2.32 -5.16
CA PHE A 19 -6.55 -2.95 -5.22
C PHE A 19 -5.62 -2.53 -4.10
N VAL A 20 -5.76 -1.31 -3.57
CA VAL A 20 -4.91 -0.79 -2.48
C VAL A 20 -4.87 -1.70 -1.23
N PRO A 21 -5.96 -2.36 -0.77
CA PRO A 21 -5.91 -3.20 0.42
C PRO A 21 -4.97 -4.41 0.31
N PHE A 22 -4.78 -4.96 -0.89
CA PHE A 22 -3.99 -6.18 -1.10
C PHE A 22 -2.51 -5.99 -0.71
N PRO A 23 -1.76 -5.00 -1.23
CA PRO A 23 -0.40 -4.69 -0.79
C PRO A 23 -0.29 -4.49 0.71
N PHE A 24 -1.28 -3.81 1.32
CA PHE A 24 -1.26 -3.54 2.76
C PHE A 24 -1.30 -4.83 3.57
N VAL A 25 -2.17 -5.77 3.20
CA VAL A 25 -2.24 -7.07 3.86
C VAL A 25 -0.96 -7.87 3.60
N CYS A 26 -0.51 -7.95 2.34
CA CYS A 26 0.67 -8.72 1.95
C CYS A 26 1.95 -8.27 2.66
N PHE A 27 2.25 -6.97 2.68
CA PHE A 27 3.47 -6.45 3.31
C PHE A 27 3.43 -6.54 4.83
N THR A 28 2.24 -6.42 5.45
CA THR A 28 2.08 -6.68 6.88
C THR A 28 2.36 -8.15 7.21
N LEU A 29 1.82 -9.09 6.43
CA LEU A 29 2.10 -10.51 6.61
C LEU A 29 3.56 -10.85 6.35
N THR A 30 4.22 -10.17 5.41
CA THR A 30 5.66 -10.33 5.14
C THR A 30 6.48 -10.03 6.39
N LEU A 31 6.20 -8.92 7.08
CA LEU A 31 6.88 -8.61 8.35
C LEU A 31 6.66 -9.70 9.41
N ILE A 32 5.43 -10.22 9.51
CA ILE A 32 5.11 -11.30 10.46
C ILE A 32 5.92 -12.55 10.13
N THR A 33 6.01 -12.92 8.85
CA THR A 33 6.69 -14.13 8.41
C THR A 33 8.21 -13.99 8.52
N ASP A 34 8.77 -12.79 8.31
CA ASP A 34 10.17 -12.48 8.59
C ASP A 34 10.51 -12.64 10.08
N ILE A 35 9.63 -12.16 10.97
CA ILE A 35 9.78 -12.36 12.42
C ILE A 35 9.74 -13.85 12.77
N LEU A 36 8.82 -14.61 12.17
CA LEU A 36 8.73 -16.05 12.40
C LEU A 36 9.95 -16.79 11.86
N TYR A 37 10.49 -16.39 10.71
CA TYR A 37 11.76 -16.92 10.19
C TYR A 37 12.90 -16.65 11.19
N TRP A 38 13.03 -15.42 11.67
CA TRP A 38 14.06 -15.06 12.65
C TRP A 38 13.97 -15.89 13.94
N ARG A 39 12.75 -16.21 14.38
CA ARG A 39 12.51 -16.98 15.61
C ARG A 39 12.64 -18.50 15.45
N THR A 40 12.28 -19.04 14.29
CA THR A 40 12.15 -20.50 14.09
C THR A 40 13.16 -21.10 13.11
N SER A 41 13.81 -20.25 12.31
CA SER A 41 14.79 -20.66 11.28
C SER A 41 14.24 -21.61 10.20
N HIS A 42 12.92 -21.72 10.04
CA HIS A 42 12.32 -22.57 9.00
C HIS A 42 12.27 -21.85 7.65
N LEU A 43 12.91 -22.43 6.63
CA LEU A 43 12.95 -21.91 5.25
C LEU A 43 11.56 -21.67 4.63
N MET A 44 10.52 -22.38 5.10
CA MET A 44 9.13 -22.17 4.68
C MET A 44 8.69 -20.71 4.86
N TRP A 45 9.08 -20.07 5.96
CA TRP A 45 8.70 -18.67 6.24
C TRP A 45 9.33 -17.69 5.26
N SER A 46 10.60 -17.92 4.89
CA SER A 46 11.28 -17.12 3.86
C SER A 46 10.56 -17.25 2.52
N ASN A 47 10.26 -18.48 2.09
CA ASN A 47 9.57 -18.68 0.81
C ASN A 47 8.18 -18.02 0.81
N PHE A 48 7.49 -18.06 1.96
CA PHE A 48 6.18 -17.42 2.09
C PHE A 48 6.29 -15.88 2.03
N SER A 49 7.31 -15.27 2.65
CA SER A 49 7.63 -13.84 2.48
C SER A 49 7.84 -13.48 1.01
N ASP A 50 8.58 -14.28 0.25
CA ASP A 50 8.84 -14.04 -1.19
C ASP A 50 7.54 -13.98 -2.00
N TRP A 51 6.64 -14.95 -1.78
CA TRP A 51 5.33 -14.98 -2.44
C TRP A 51 4.45 -13.80 -2.04
N LEU A 52 4.45 -13.43 -0.76
CA LEU A 52 3.67 -12.27 -0.28
C LEU A 52 4.17 -10.97 -0.90
N LEU A 53 5.48 -10.77 -0.99
CA LEU A 53 6.08 -9.61 -1.67
C LEU A 53 5.70 -9.59 -3.15
N PHE A 54 5.82 -10.74 -3.83
CA PHE A 54 5.45 -10.86 -5.24
C PHE A 54 3.98 -10.49 -5.51
N PHE A 55 3.04 -11.10 -4.79
CA PHE A 55 1.61 -10.78 -4.96
C PHE A 55 1.29 -9.35 -4.52
N GLY A 56 1.87 -8.89 -3.41
CA GLY A 56 1.71 -7.52 -2.92
C GLY A 56 2.14 -6.49 -3.97
N LEU A 57 3.26 -6.72 -4.66
CA LEU A 57 3.73 -5.84 -5.72
C LEU A 57 2.86 -5.90 -6.98
N ILE A 58 2.35 -7.07 -7.38
CA ILE A 58 1.43 -7.20 -8.53
C ILE A 58 0.16 -6.39 -8.28
N PHE A 59 -0.50 -6.60 -7.14
CA PHE A 59 -1.72 -5.85 -6.81
C PHE A 59 -1.40 -4.36 -6.57
N GLY A 60 -0.21 -4.05 -6.08
CA GLY A 60 0.29 -2.68 -5.98
C GLY A 60 0.37 -2.00 -7.34
N ALA A 61 0.95 -2.66 -8.34
CA ALA A 61 0.98 -2.17 -9.71
C ALA A 61 -0.43 -1.97 -10.30
N PHE A 62 -1.35 -2.93 -10.08
CA PHE A 62 -2.75 -2.75 -10.49
C PHE A 62 -3.42 -1.56 -9.82
N SER A 63 -3.12 -1.31 -8.54
CA SER A 63 -3.66 -0.14 -7.83
C SER A 63 -3.17 1.18 -8.41
N VAL A 64 -1.91 1.26 -8.84
CA VAL A 64 -1.33 2.45 -9.49
C VAL A 64 -2.02 2.69 -10.84
N ILE A 65 -2.17 1.63 -11.65
CA ILE A 65 -2.87 1.70 -12.94
C ILE A 65 -4.32 2.15 -12.72
N ALA A 66 -5.02 1.56 -11.76
CA ALA A 66 -6.38 1.93 -11.41
C ALA A 66 -6.47 3.39 -10.93
N GLY A 67 -5.47 3.86 -10.16
CA GLY A 67 -5.38 5.26 -9.73
C GLY A 67 -5.17 6.24 -10.88
N LEU A 68 -4.38 5.86 -11.88
CA LEU A 68 -4.22 6.66 -13.11
C LEU A 68 -5.53 6.72 -13.92
N ILE A 69 -6.27 5.61 -13.99
CA ILE A 69 -7.61 5.58 -14.61
C ILE A 69 -8.58 6.47 -13.84
N ASP A 70 -8.55 6.43 -12.51
CA ASP A 70 -9.36 7.28 -11.64
C ASP A 70 -8.98 8.77 -11.78
N LEU A 71 -7.75 9.09 -12.19
CA LEU A 71 -7.33 10.47 -12.48
C LEU A 71 -7.88 10.99 -13.82
N ALA A 72 -8.14 10.11 -14.78
CA ALA A 72 -8.78 10.47 -16.05
C ALA A 72 -10.32 10.62 -15.93
N ARG A 73 -10.92 10.01 -14.90
CA ARG A 73 -12.38 10.04 -14.69
C ARG A 73 -12.82 11.33 -13.98
N PRO A 74 -13.79 12.09 -14.53
CA PRO A 74 -14.33 13.28 -13.86
C PRO A 74 -15.11 12.95 -12.60
N ALA A 75 -15.79 11.80 -12.57
CA ALA A 75 -16.67 11.38 -11.47
C ALA A 75 -15.92 11.10 -10.16
N THR A 76 -14.65 10.73 -10.23
CA THR A 76 -13.76 10.44 -9.09
C THR A 76 -12.95 11.65 -8.64
N ARG A 77 -13.14 12.85 -9.26
CA ARG A 77 -12.34 14.05 -8.98
C ARG A 77 -12.42 14.50 -7.51
N ALA A 78 -13.58 14.34 -6.88
CA ALA A 78 -13.79 14.68 -5.47
C ALA A 78 -13.19 13.65 -4.50
N LEU A 79 -12.85 12.44 -4.96
CA LEU A 79 -12.29 11.34 -4.15
C LEU A 79 -10.77 11.17 -4.38
N ARG A 80 -10.12 12.12 -5.06
CA ARG A 80 -8.69 12.00 -5.38
C ARG A 80 -7.86 12.08 -4.09
N PRO A 81 -6.92 11.14 -3.87
CA PRO A 81 -5.96 11.27 -2.78
C PRO A 81 -5.09 12.51 -3.03
N GLY A 82 -4.72 13.20 -1.95
CA GLY A 82 -3.78 14.31 -2.05
C GLY A 82 -2.39 13.81 -2.42
N TRP A 83 -1.62 14.69 -3.07
CA TRP A 83 -0.28 14.39 -3.60
C TRP A 83 0.63 13.65 -2.61
N LEU A 84 0.67 14.07 -1.34
CA LEU A 84 1.50 13.44 -0.31
C LEU A 84 1.13 11.98 -0.05
N ALA A 85 -0.16 11.64 -0.11
CA ALA A 85 -0.61 10.26 0.08
C ALA A 85 -0.20 9.38 -1.12
N VAL A 86 -0.27 9.92 -2.34
CA VAL A 86 0.20 9.22 -3.55
C VAL A 86 1.71 8.96 -3.47
N VAL A 87 2.51 9.96 -3.10
CA VAL A 87 3.96 9.81 -2.95
C VAL A 87 4.31 8.80 -1.87
N ALA A 88 3.63 8.85 -0.71
CA ALA A 88 3.83 7.87 0.35
C ALA A 88 3.51 6.44 -0.10
N TYR A 89 2.42 6.26 -0.85
CA TYR A 89 2.05 4.95 -1.40
C TYR A 89 3.10 4.42 -2.39
N VAL A 90 3.60 5.27 -3.30
CA VAL A 90 4.68 4.88 -4.22
C VAL A 90 5.96 4.53 -3.46
N ALA A 91 6.29 5.27 -2.40
CA ALA A 91 7.44 4.96 -1.56
C ALA A 91 7.31 3.59 -0.87
N VAL A 92 6.11 3.20 -0.42
CA VAL A 92 5.82 1.85 0.09
C VAL A 92 6.12 0.78 -0.95
N LEU A 93 5.66 0.97 -2.20
CA LEU A 93 5.93 0.00 -3.28
C LEU A 93 7.43 -0.10 -3.60
N VAL A 94 8.15 1.02 -3.62
CA VAL A 94 9.60 1.04 -3.84
C VAL A 94 10.33 0.29 -2.71
N LEU A 95 9.95 0.52 -1.44
CA LEU A 95 10.50 -0.19 -0.29
C LEU A 95 10.23 -1.71 -0.39
N ALA A 96 9.03 -2.10 -0.82
CA ALA A 96 8.69 -3.50 -1.03
C ALA A 96 9.47 -4.14 -2.18
N ILE A 97 9.76 -3.42 -3.27
CA ILE A 97 10.65 -3.88 -4.36
C ILE A 97 12.06 -4.11 -3.83
N ILE A 98 12.60 -3.16 -3.07
CA ILE A 98 13.92 -3.30 -2.44
C ILE A 98 13.92 -4.52 -1.51
N ASN A 99 12.86 -4.70 -0.71
CA ASN A 99 12.72 -5.86 0.16
C ASN A 99 12.69 -7.19 -0.64
N SER A 100 12.00 -7.21 -1.78
CA SER A 100 11.98 -8.37 -2.68
C SER A 100 13.36 -8.69 -3.25
N PHE A 101 14.16 -7.69 -3.60
CA PHE A 101 15.53 -7.92 -4.05
C PHE A 101 16.47 -8.38 -2.93
N ILE A 102 16.26 -7.91 -1.70
CA ILE A 102 16.99 -8.40 -0.53
C ILE A 102 16.68 -9.88 -0.31
N HIS A 103 15.40 -10.26 -0.39
CA HIS A 103 14.93 -11.64 -0.27
C HIS A 103 15.37 -12.55 -1.42
N ALA A 104 15.64 -12.00 -2.60
CA ALA A 104 16.22 -12.74 -3.72
C ALA A 104 17.70 -13.15 -3.48
N GLY A 105 18.33 -12.62 -2.42
CA GLY A 105 19.65 -13.05 -1.96
C GLY A 105 19.63 -14.45 -1.35
N ASP A 106 20.76 -15.13 -1.44
CA ASP A 106 20.98 -16.45 -0.84
C ASP A 106 21.18 -16.36 0.68
N GLY A 107 20.60 -17.32 1.40
CA GLY A 107 20.98 -17.66 2.77
C GLY A 107 20.36 -16.81 3.88
N TRP A 108 20.77 -17.12 5.11
CA TRP A 108 20.29 -16.48 6.33
C TRP A 108 20.51 -14.95 6.35
N THR A 109 21.60 -14.49 5.73
CA THR A 109 22.03 -13.09 5.72
C THR A 109 21.16 -12.18 4.86
N ALA A 110 20.39 -12.75 3.92
CA ALA A 110 19.43 -12.01 3.11
C ALA A 110 18.27 -11.51 3.98
N ILE A 111 17.74 -12.38 4.85
CA ILE A 111 16.54 -12.08 5.64
C ILE A 111 16.91 -11.34 6.94
N VAL A 112 18.00 -11.75 7.60
CA VAL A 112 18.46 -11.15 8.85
C VAL A 112 19.87 -10.57 8.66
N PRO A 113 20.09 -9.26 8.91
CA PRO A 113 19.15 -8.26 9.44
C PRO A 113 18.37 -7.46 8.37
N TYR A 114 18.73 -7.58 7.09
CA TYR A 114 18.32 -6.63 6.05
C TYR A 114 16.85 -6.77 5.63
N GLY A 115 16.37 -8.00 5.37
CA GLY A 115 14.97 -8.26 5.00
C GLY A 115 13.99 -7.83 6.09
N LEU A 116 14.26 -8.21 7.35
CA LEU A 116 13.44 -7.83 8.51
C LEU A 116 13.38 -6.30 8.73
N THR A 117 14.51 -5.61 8.52
CA THR A 117 14.54 -4.15 8.62
C THR A 117 13.75 -3.50 7.48
N ALA A 118 13.89 -4.02 6.26
CA ALA A 118 13.16 -3.51 5.09
C ALA A 118 11.65 -3.72 5.22
N SER A 119 11.19 -4.89 5.69
CA SER A 119 9.76 -5.13 5.94
C SER A 119 9.21 -4.23 7.06
N ALA A 120 9.97 -4.03 8.15
CA ALA A 120 9.57 -3.11 9.22
C ALA A 120 9.43 -1.67 8.73
N VAL A 121 10.40 -1.17 7.95
CA VAL A 121 10.36 0.17 7.35
C VAL A 121 9.19 0.30 6.37
N THR A 122 8.90 -0.75 5.60
CA THR A 122 7.74 -0.78 4.69
C THR A 122 6.42 -0.61 5.45
N VAL A 123 6.24 -1.32 6.57
CA VAL A 123 5.04 -1.21 7.41
C VAL A 123 4.93 0.18 8.06
N ILE A 124 6.04 0.77 8.52
CA ILE A 124 6.04 2.14 9.06
C ILE A 124 5.62 3.15 7.97
N ALA A 125 6.15 3.02 6.75
CA ALA A 125 5.75 3.86 5.62
C ALA A 125 4.26 3.68 5.27
N MET A 126 3.71 2.48 5.38
CA MET A 126 2.28 2.22 5.20
C MET A 126 1.42 2.93 6.25
N ILE A 127 1.83 2.91 7.52
CA ILE A 127 1.14 3.64 8.59
C ILE A 127 1.15 5.15 8.30
N ALA A 128 2.30 5.70 7.89
CA ALA A 128 2.42 7.09 7.50
C ALA A 128 1.50 7.43 6.29
N CYS A 129 1.43 6.54 5.30
CA CYS A 129 0.53 6.69 4.15
C CYS A 129 -0.94 6.78 4.57
N VAL A 130 -1.38 5.93 5.51
CA VAL A 130 -2.75 5.96 6.05
C VAL A 130 -3.01 7.25 6.81
N TYR A 131 -2.06 7.67 7.65
CA TYR A 131 -2.15 8.91 8.40
C TYR A 131 -2.32 10.13 7.49
N LEU A 132 -1.46 10.26 6.47
CA LEU A 132 -1.53 11.36 5.48
C LEU A 132 -2.86 11.37 4.72
N THR A 133 -3.40 10.19 4.41
CA THR A 133 -4.71 10.06 3.75
C THR A 133 -5.84 10.49 4.68
N ALA A 134 -5.75 10.17 5.98
CA ALA A 134 -6.74 10.55 6.98
C ALA A 134 -6.73 12.07 7.26
N GLU A 135 -5.54 12.68 7.37
CA GLU A 135 -5.41 14.14 7.54
C GLU A 135 -5.98 14.94 6.37
N GLN A 136 -5.84 14.45 5.14
CA GLN A 136 -6.45 15.10 3.98
C GLN A 136 -7.97 15.10 4.08
N ARG A 137 -8.56 13.95 4.44
CA ARG A 137 -10.02 13.82 4.62
C ARG A 137 -10.54 14.73 5.72
N SER A 138 -9.81 14.86 6.82
CA SER A 138 -10.20 15.78 7.90
C SER A 138 -10.07 17.24 7.45
N ALA A 139 -8.99 17.61 6.74
CA ALA A 139 -8.81 18.95 6.22
C ALA A 139 -9.91 19.35 5.22
N ASP A 140 -10.34 18.43 4.36
CA ASP A 140 -11.41 18.68 3.39
C ASP A 140 -12.79 18.83 4.07
N ALA A 141 -13.03 18.10 5.16
CA ALA A 141 -14.29 18.19 5.92
C ALA A 141 -14.52 19.58 6.55
N TRP A 142 -13.45 20.30 6.92
CA TRP A 142 -13.55 21.66 7.47
C TRP A 142 -13.62 22.75 6.40
N ARG A 143 -13.37 22.42 5.13
CA ARG A 143 -13.36 23.37 4.00
C ARG A 143 -14.71 23.52 3.30
N THR A 144 -15.72 22.73 3.68
CA THR A 144 -17.08 22.89 3.16
C THR A 144 -17.83 23.97 3.95
N PRO A 145 -18.22 25.10 3.34
CA PRO A 145 -19.08 26.12 3.98
C PRO A 145 -20.53 25.64 4.17
#